data_AF-A0A371CXK0-F1
#
_entry.id   AF-A0A371CXK0-F1
#
_cell.length_a   1.000
_cell.length_b   1.000
_cell.length_c   1.000
_cell.angle_alpha   90.00
_cell.angle_beta   90.00
_cell.angle_gamma   90.00
#
_symmetry.space_group_name_H-M   'P 1'
#
loop_
_entity.id
_entity.type
_entity.pdbx_description
1 polymer ?
#
loop_
_entity_poly.entity_id
_entity_poly.type
_entity_poly.pdbx_seq_one_letter_code
_entity_poly.pdbx_strand_id
1 'polypeptide(L)'
;MADAASIAPDSSSTPPTSSSTGYGPVSVDLNEIDLGVRKVPAPTGWTDILAVPVLGAAYFIHWRYRRYAPRRIPTLTSLRLAELYASAGAACLVFREEDRLERKMRQDRDLMTIEAYALAWRIAYNRTLKSQLQPIPDHLKANEARFLGYPSDGDLAARLRWWYNHIWSGPVEWNLAFASISPDTPVSRMLSWDDLDVCFTHIANTMREPGNDDTYVCGAAVPAFKALCEVTPFAMLARWAGRRMFWLPLNVVQRALFYATVGGVLAQDYQHASYLWTIRDKSAIADLLRANYGPEVERNIDSVCAKWSDQ
;
A
#
# COMPACT_ATOMS: atom_id res chain seq x y z
N MET A 1 -44.93 20.56 26.83
CA MET A 1 -45.39 20.30 25.46
C MET A 1 -44.58 21.20 24.56
N ALA A 2 -43.48 20.68 24.03
CA ALA A 2 -42.58 21.36 23.12
C ALA A 2 -42.35 20.39 21.97
N ASP A 3 -42.68 20.83 20.75
CA ASP A 3 -42.68 20.03 19.55
C ASP A 3 -41.25 19.62 19.14
N ALA A 4 -41.05 18.31 19.07
CA ALA A 4 -39.83 17.72 18.53
C ALA A 4 -39.89 17.78 17.00
N ALA A 5 -39.14 18.69 16.40
CA ALA A 5 -38.95 18.76 14.96
C ALA A 5 -38.07 17.58 14.49
N SER A 6 -38.70 16.66 13.78
CA SER A 6 -38.06 15.56 13.05
C SER A 6 -37.29 16.12 11.85
N ILE A 7 -35.97 16.15 11.93
CA ILE A 7 -35.09 16.44 10.78
C ILE A 7 -34.87 15.12 10.04
N ALA A 8 -35.51 14.99 8.87
CA ALA A 8 -35.24 13.91 7.94
C ALA A 8 -33.89 14.18 7.22
N PRO A 9 -33.06 13.15 6.97
CA PRO A 9 -31.85 13.31 6.18
C PRO A 9 -32.22 13.44 4.68
N ASP A 10 -31.77 14.53 4.05
CA ASP A 10 -31.88 14.75 2.60
C ASP A 10 -31.06 13.70 1.84
N SER A 11 -31.74 12.70 1.29
CA SER A 11 -31.19 11.65 0.43
C SER A 11 -31.27 12.06 -1.04
N SER A 12 -30.58 13.14 -1.42
CA SER A 12 -30.62 13.69 -2.79
C SER A 12 -29.27 14.27 -3.22
N SER A 13 -28.20 13.47 -3.15
CA SER A 13 -26.99 13.72 -3.94
C SER A 13 -27.07 12.88 -5.22
N THR A 14 -27.72 13.42 -6.24
CA THR A 14 -27.66 12.84 -7.59
C THR A 14 -26.21 12.90 -8.06
N PRO A 15 -25.55 11.79 -8.39
CA PRO A 15 -24.17 11.82 -8.86
C PRO A 15 -24.08 12.63 -10.16
N PRO A 16 -23.00 13.38 -10.39
CA PRO A 16 -22.82 14.16 -11.60
C PRO A 16 -22.84 13.25 -12.83
N THR A 17 -23.59 13.66 -13.85
CA THR A 17 -23.72 12.98 -15.14
C THR A 17 -22.33 12.75 -15.73
N SER A 18 -21.96 11.48 -15.91
CA SER A 18 -20.66 11.06 -16.44
C SER A 18 -20.45 11.68 -17.83
N SER A 19 -19.44 12.54 -17.94
CA SER A 19 -18.88 12.88 -19.25
C SER A 19 -18.25 11.62 -19.81
N SER A 20 -18.71 11.18 -20.98
CA SER A 20 -18.12 10.09 -21.76
C SER A 20 -16.63 10.33 -21.92
N THR A 21 -15.81 9.74 -21.05
CA THR A 21 -14.35 9.78 -21.14
C THR A 21 -13.96 9.08 -22.43
N GLY A 22 -13.49 9.83 -23.42
CA GLY A 22 -13.23 9.39 -24.80
C GLY A 22 -12.08 8.39 -24.98
N TYR A 23 -11.77 7.60 -23.96
CA TYR A 23 -10.85 6.48 -24.06
C TYR A 23 -11.68 5.21 -24.16
N GLY A 24 -11.64 4.58 -25.32
CA GLY A 24 -12.07 3.19 -25.44
C GLY A 24 -11.32 2.31 -24.43
N PRO A 25 -11.86 1.14 -24.07
CA PRO A 25 -11.23 0.24 -23.12
C PRO A 25 -9.78 0.00 -23.53
N VAL A 26 -8.85 0.30 -22.62
CA VAL A 26 -7.44 -0.04 -22.82
C VAL A 26 -7.38 -1.57 -22.87
N SER A 27 -7.20 -2.12 -24.06
CA SER A 27 -7.00 -3.57 -24.23
C SER A 27 -5.61 -3.91 -23.72
N VAL A 28 -5.55 -4.29 -22.46
CA VAL A 28 -4.37 -4.94 -21.89
C VAL A 28 -4.39 -6.38 -22.36
N ASP A 29 -3.35 -6.83 -23.08
CA ASP A 29 -3.19 -8.26 -23.37
C ASP A 29 -2.73 -8.97 -22.10
N LEU A 30 -3.67 -9.66 -21.46
CA LEU A 30 -3.46 -10.30 -20.17
C LEU A 30 -2.74 -11.64 -20.30
N ASN A 31 -2.63 -12.18 -21.51
CA ASN A 31 -2.03 -13.49 -21.77
C ASN A 31 -0.51 -13.48 -21.56
N GLU A 32 0.12 -12.30 -21.50
CA GLU A 32 1.56 -12.12 -21.28
C GLU A 32 1.93 -11.82 -19.81
N ILE A 33 0.94 -11.88 -18.92
CA ILE A 33 1.10 -11.58 -17.50
C ILE A 33 1.52 -12.86 -16.78
N ASP A 34 2.83 -13.09 -16.69
CA ASP A 34 3.35 -13.98 -15.67
C ASP A 34 3.16 -13.27 -14.33
N LEU A 35 2.10 -13.64 -13.59
CA LEU A 35 1.75 -13.10 -12.29
C LEU A 35 2.76 -13.47 -11.19
N GLY A 36 3.98 -13.90 -11.57
CA GLY A 36 5.14 -14.11 -10.74
C GLY A 36 4.81 -14.70 -9.37
N VAL A 37 4.95 -16.01 -9.27
CA VAL A 37 4.68 -16.68 -8.00
C VAL A 37 5.78 -16.27 -7.02
N ARG A 38 5.51 -15.26 -6.17
CA ARG A 38 6.30 -14.99 -4.97
C ARG A 38 6.35 -16.29 -4.19
N LYS A 39 7.52 -16.96 -4.19
CA LYS A 39 7.75 -18.12 -3.34
C LYS A 39 7.59 -17.65 -1.91
N VAL A 40 6.44 -17.97 -1.33
CA VAL A 40 6.21 -17.70 0.08
C VAL A 40 7.14 -18.67 0.82
N PRO A 41 8.01 -18.17 1.72
CA PRO A 41 8.78 -19.07 2.54
C PRO A 41 7.79 -19.96 3.32
N ALA A 42 8.01 -21.28 3.26
CA ALA A 42 7.13 -22.24 3.92
C ALA A 42 6.91 -21.81 5.38
N PRO A 43 5.66 -21.86 5.90
CA PRO A 43 5.36 -21.43 7.26
C PRO A 43 6.19 -22.26 8.24
N THR A 44 7.18 -21.62 8.85
CA THR A 44 8.08 -22.29 9.79
C THR A 44 7.48 -22.10 11.18
N GLY A 45 6.57 -23.01 11.54
CA GLY A 45 5.59 -22.85 12.64
C GLY A 45 6.11 -22.43 14.02
N TRP A 46 7.43 -22.50 14.29
CA TRP A 46 8.03 -22.05 15.56
C TRP A 46 8.89 -20.80 15.45
N THR A 47 9.62 -20.61 14.34
CA THR A 47 10.50 -19.45 14.14
C THR A 47 9.71 -18.15 14.06
N ASP A 48 8.50 -18.23 13.52
CA ASP A 48 7.57 -17.11 13.48
C ASP A 48 7.25 -16.64 14.91
N ILE A 49 6.82 -17.54 15.79
CA ILE A 49 6.41 -17.21 17.17
C ILE A 49 7.59 -16.68 17.99
N LEU A 50 8.79 -17.23 17.76
CA LEU A 50 9.98 -16.90 18.55
C LEU A 50 10.69 -15.62 18.11
N ALA A 51 10.36 -15.03 16.95
CA ALA A 51 11.07 -13.85 16.44
C ALA A 51 11.11 -12.67 17.44
N VAL A 52 9.98 -12.31 18.05
CA VAL A 52 9.91 -11.18 19.00
C VAL A 52 10.63 -11.50 20.33
N PRO A 53 10.41 -12.67 20.97
CA PRO A 53 11.20 -13.07 22.13
C PRO A 53 12.70 -13.13 21.87
N VAL A 54 13.13 -13.65 20.70
CA VAL A 54 14.54 -13.72 20.30
C VAL A 54 15.13 -12.33 20.12
N LEU A 55 14.40 -11.40 19.49
CA LEU A 55 14.82 -10.01 19.39
C LEU A 55 14.95 -9.35 20.77
N GLY A 56 14.02 -9.63 21.69
CA GLY A 56 14.09 -9.17 23.07
C GLY A 56 15.32 -9.70 23.81
N ALA A 57 15.57 -11.01 23.73
CA ALA A 57 16.75 -11.63 24.33
C ALA A 57 18.05 -11.06 23.71
N ALA A 58 18.10 -10.92 22.40
CA ALA A 58 19.23 -10.31 21.69
C ALA A 58 19.45 -8.85 22.11
N TYR A 59 18.39 -8.06 22.32
CA TYR A 59 18.47 -6.71 22.87
C TYR A 59 19.11 -6.72 24.27
N PHE A 60 18.65 -7.59 25.17
CA PHE A 60 19.20 -7.69 26.53
C PHE A 60 20.67 -8.10 26.53
N ILE A 61 21.05 -9.09 25.73
CA ILE A 61 22.44 -9.54 25.56
C ILE A 61 23.29 -8.38 25.03
N HIS A 62 22.84 -7.69 23.97
CA HIS A 62 23.57 -6.57 23.37
C HIS A 62 23.68 -5.40 24.35
N TRP A 63 22.62 -5.08 25.09
CA TRP A 63 22.65 -4.05 26.13
C TRP A 63 23.67 -4.41 27.24
N ARG A 64 23.66 -5.65 27.72
CA ARG A 64 24.59 -6.13 28.74
C ARG A 64 26.03 -6.10 28.25
N TYR A 65 26.27 -6.56 27.02
CA TYR A 65 27.57 -6.50 26.37
C TYR A 65 28.09 -5.07 26.26
N ARG A 66 27.25 -4.11 25.85
CA ARG A 66 27.63 -2.69 25.75
C ARG A 66 28.03 -2.05 27.07
N ARG A 67 27.50 -2.55 28.19
CA ARG A 67 27.89 -2.11 29.54
C ARG A 67 29.32 -2.56 29.90
N TYR A 68 29.75 -3.71 29.38
CA TYR A 68 31.09 -4.25 29.61
C TYR A 68 32.12 -3.80 28.56
N ALA A 69 31.68 -3.63 27.32
CA ALA A 69 32.50 -3.21 26.19
C ALA A 69 31.91 -1.93 25.55
N PRO A 70 32.14 -0.75 26.17
CA PRO A 70 31.64 0.51 25.64
C PRO A 70 32.23 0.83 24.26
N ARG A 71 31.48 1.57 23.44
CA ARG A 71 31.88 1.95 22.07
C ARG A 71 33.13 2.83 22.11
N ARG A 72 34.11 2.51 21.25
CA ARG A 72 35.26 3.37 20.96
C ARG A 72 35.06 4.27 19.74
N ILE A 73 34.17 3.87 18.82
CA ILE A 73 33.90 4.56 17.56
C ILE A 73 32.57 5.33 17.65
N PRO A 74 32.46 6.53 17.04
CA PRO A 74 31.19 7.25 16.93
C PRO A 74 30.09 6.37 16.35
N THR A 75 28.85 6.62 16.79
CA THR A 75 27.71 5.86 16.27
C THR A 75 27.42 6.26 14.82
N LEU A 76 27.11 5.27 13.97
CA LEU A 76 26.67 5.51 12.59
C LEU A 76 25.28 6.19 12.58
N THR A 77 24.39 5.70 13.45
CA THR A 77 23.04 6.21 13.62
C THR A 77 22.87 7.00 14.92
N SER A 78 21.91 7.92 14.92
CA SER A 78 21.41 8.64 16.10
C SER A 78 20.37 7.84 16.91
N LEU A 79 20.01 6.64 16.44
CA LEU A 79 19.06 5.76 17.12
C LEU A 79 19.70 5.09 18.33
N ARG A 80 18.91 4.97 19.38
CA ARG A 80 19.22 4.17 20.56
C ARG A 80 19.10 2.70 20.21
N LEU A 81 19.79 1.87 20.98
CA LEU A 81 19.72 0.42 20.82
C LEU A 81 18.27 -0.09 20.90
N ALA A 82 17.50 0.39 21.89
CA ALA A 82 16.10 0.01 22.05
C ALA A 82 15.25 0.35 20.82
N GLU A 83 15.53 1.47 20.14
CA GLU A 83 14.76 1.91 18.97
C GLU A 83 15.01 1.03 17.75
N LEU A 84 16.25 0.60 17.56
CA LEU A 84 16.61 -0.34 16.49
C LEU A 84 15.89 -1.69 16.68
N TYR A 85 15.92 -2.24 17.89
CA TYR A 85 15.25 -3.50 18.19
C TYR A 85 13.72 -3.37 18.19
N ALA A 86 13.18 -2.26 18.68
CA ALA A 86 11.74 -2.00 18.61
C ALA A 86 11.25 -1.88 17.17
N SER A 87 12.01 -1.19 16.30
CA SER A 87 11.68 -1.06 14.88
C SER A 87 11.75 -2.39 14.15
N ALA A 88 12.79 -3.19 14.42
CA ALA A 88 12.91 -4.55 13.88
C ALA A 88 11.77 -5.45 14.37
N GLY A 89 11.41 -5.37 15.66
CA GLY A 89 10.29 -6.12 16.23
C GLY A 89 8.94 -5.71 15.62
N ALA A 90 8.70 -4.42 15.44
CA ALA A 90 7.53 -3.90 14.75
C ALA A 90 7.47 -4.40 13.31
N ALA A 91 8.58 -4.37 12.59
CA ALA A 91 8.66 -4.92 11.23
C ALA A 91 8.32 -6.41 11.18
N CYS A 92 8.90 -7.22 12.08
CA CYS A 92 8.57 -8.64 12.19
C CYS A 92 7.07 -8.87 12.48
N LEU A 93 6.43 -8.05 13.31
CA LEU A 93 5.01 -8.19 13.60
C LEU A 93 4.15 -7.84 12.40
N VAL A 94 4.47 -6.74 11.70
CA VAL A 94 3.74 -6.29 10.53
C VAL A 94 3.86 -7.28 9.37
N PHE A 95 5.07 -7.71 9.02
CA PHE A 95 5.28 -8.70 7.95
C PHE A 95 4.59 -10.03 8.23
N ARG A 96 4.55 -10.47 9.50
CA ARG A 96 3.80 -11.68 9.86
C ARG A 96 2.29 -11.53 9.71
N GLU A 97 1.78 -10.33 9.99
CA GLU A 97 0.37 -10.04 9.84
C GLU A 97 0.00 -9.90 8.35
N GLU A 98 0.85 -9.27 7.55
CA GLU A 98 0.79 -9.27 6.08
C GLU A 98 0.72 -10.70 5.55
N ASP A 99 1.69 -11.56 5.89
CA ASP A 99 1.72 -12.98 5.48
C ASP A 99 0.46 -13.75 5.88
N ARG A 100 -0.14 -13.40 7.03
CA ARG A 100 -1.39 -14.01 7.50
C ARG A 100 -2.57 -13.54 6.64
N LEU A 101 -2.64 -12.25 6.34
CA LEU A 101 -3.69 -11.65 5.52
C LEU A 101 -3.60 -12.14 4.08
N GLU A 102 -2.40 -12.19 3.49
CA GLU A 102 -2.17 -12.76 2.16
C GLU A 102 -2.61 -14.21 2.09
N ARG A 103 -2.22 -15.07 3.05
CA ARG A 103 -2.64 -16.48 3.05
C ARG A 103 -4.16 -16.63 3.10
N LYS A 104 -4.84 -15.79 3.88
CA LYS A 104 -6.30 -15.77 3.91
C LYS A 104 -6.90 -15.27 2.60
N MET A 105 -6.26 -14.29 1.96
CA MET A 105 -6.71 -13.74 0.69
C MET A 105 -6.65 -14.83 -0.39
N ARG A 106 -5.58 -15.64 -0.40
CA ARG A 106 -5.43 -16.80 -1.30
C ARG A 106 -6.50 -17.86 -1.15
N GLN A 107 -7.15 -17.95 0.02
CA GLN A 107 -8.26 -18.86 0.27
C GLN A 107 -9.60 -18.30 -0.20
N ASP A 108 -9.66 -17.00 -0.53
CA ASP A 108 -10.86 -16.28 -0.96
C ASP A 108 -10.75 -15.96 -2.46
N ARG A 109 -11.45 -16.74 -3.29
CA ARG A 109 -11.38 -16.63 -4.76
C ARG A 109 -11.77 -15.25 -5.28
N ASP A 110 -12.69 -14.57 -4.60
CA ASP A 110 -13.15 -13.25 -5.02
C ASP A 110 -12.11 -12.18 -4.72
N LEU A 111 -11.50 -12.19 -3.53
CA LEU A 111 -10.38 -11.29 -3.24
C LEU A 111 -9.18 -11.56 -4.16
N MET A 112 -8.92 -12.83 -4.47
CA MET A 112 -7.88 -13.20 -5.43
C MET A 112 -8.13 -12.66 -6.83
N THR A 113 -9.40 -12.62 -7.25
CA THR A 113 -9.79 -12.02 -8.53
C THR A 113 -9.43 -10.53 -8.56
N ILE A 114 -9.69 -9.81 -7.46
CA ILE A 114 -9.39 -8.38 -7.32
C ILE A 114 -7.87 -8.13 -7.29
N GLU A 115 -7.11 -8.94 -6.57
CA GLU A 115 -5.65 -8.80 -6.52
C GLU A 115 -5.00 -9.09 -7.87
N ALA A 116 -5.38 -10.18 -8.54
CA ALA A 116 -4.88 -10.53 -9.86
C ALA A 116 -5.17 -9.42 -10.89
N TYR A 117 -6.34 -8.79 -10.75
CA TYR A 117 -6.72 -7.64 -11.55
C TYR A 117 -5.82 -6.42 -11.32
N ALA A 118 -5.55 -6.09 -10.06
CA ALA A 118 -4.67 -4.98 -9.71
C ALA A 118 -3.22 -5.21 -10.19
N LEU A 119 -2.71 -6.43 -10.06
CA LEU A 119 -1.39 -6.83 -10.56
C LEU A 119 -1.31 -6.74 -12.09
N ALA A 120 -2.38 -7.15 -12.79
CA ALA A 120 -2.43 -7.02 -14.24
C ALA A 120 -2.32 -5.56 -14.71
N TRP A 121 -3.03 -4.66 -14.02
CA TRP A 121 -2.92 -3.23 -14.26
C TRP A 121 -1.54 -2.67 -13.94
N ARG A 122 -0.89 -3.11 -12.86
CA ARG A 122 0.50 -2.72 -12.56
C ARG A 122 1.45 -3.07 -13.70
N ILE A 123 1.37 -4.31 -14.20
CA ILE A 123 2.22 -4.78 -15.29
C ILE A 123 1.95 -3.99 -16.58
N ALA A 124 0.68 -3.81 -16.94
CA ALA A 124 0.29 -3.02 -18.11
C ALA A 124 0.75 -1.56 -18.00
N TYR A 125 0.58 -0.98 -16.81
CA TYR A 125 0.96 0.40 -16.52
C TYR A 125 2.46 0.60 -16.67
N ASN A 126 3.25 -0.23 -16.00
CA ASN A 126 4.71 -0.10 -15.96
C ASN A 126 5.38 -0.45 -17.30
N ARG A 127 4.86 -1.42 -18.06
CA ARG A 127 5.42 -1.81 -19.36
C ARG A 127 5.05 -0.84 -20.48
N THR A 128 3.78 -0.45 -20.56
CA THR A 128 3.22 0.09 -21.80
C THR A 128 2.59 1.46 -21.60
N LEU A 129 1.63 1.61 -20.69
CA LEU A 129 0.88 2.86 -20.57
C LEU A 129 1.74 4.03 -20.09
N LYS A 130 2.70 3.80 -19.19
CA LYS A 130 3.52 4.87 -18.62
C LYS A 130 4.36 5.62 -19.67
N SER A 131 4.81 4.93 -20.71
CA SER A 131 5.56 5.54 -21.83
C SER A 131 4.62 6.15 -22.88
N GLN A 132 3.48 5.51 -23.15
CA GLN A 132 2.48 6.00 -24.11
C GLN A 132 1.74 7.25 -23.64
N LEU A 133 1.49 7.38 -22.34
CA LEU A 133 0.85 8.53 -21.73
C LEU A 133 1.80 9.71 -21.51
N GLN A 134 2.88 9.85 -22.30
CA GLN A 134 3.76 11.02 -22.24
C GLN A 134 3.56 11.92 -23.47
N PRO A 135 3.08 13.16 -23.30
CA PRO A 135 2.73 13.82 -22.05
C PRO A 135 1.41 13.31 -21.43
N ILE A 136 1.34 13.29 -20.10
CA ILE A 136 0.14 12.83 -19.37
C ILE A 136 -1.02 13.79 -19.69
N PRO A 137 -2.17 13.29 -20.16
CA PRO A 137 -3.35 14.12 -20.40
C PRO A 137 -3.80 14.87 -19.13
N ASP A 138 -4.22 16.12 -19.27
CA ASP A 138 -4.50 16.98 -18.11
C ASP A 138 -5.68 16.50 -17.26
N HIS A 139 -6.70 15.88 -17.85
CA HIS A 139 -7.81 15.31 -17.11
C HIS A 139 -7.38 14.14 -16.19
N LEU A 140 -6.35 13.37 -16.56
CA LEU A 140 -5.80 12.32 -15.67
C LEU A 140 -5.02 12.90 -14.49
N LYS A 141 -4.57 14.16 -14.59
CA LYS A 141 -3.90 14.86 -13.48
C LYS A 141 -4.91 15.45 -12.49
N ALA A 142 -6.19 15.55 -12.87
CA ALA A 142 -7.22 16.10 -12.02
C ALA A 142 -7.47 15.17 -10.83
N ASN A 143 -7.67 15.76 -9.66
CA ASN A 143 -7.95 15.03 -8.43
C ASN A 143 -9.45 14.75 -8.23
N GLU A 144 -10.32 15.27 -9.09
CA GLU A 144 -11.77 15.34 -8.85
C GLU A 144 -12.39 13.97 -8.54
N ALA A 145 -12.12 12.95 -9.36
CA ALA A 145 -12.71 11.63 -9.16
C ALA A 145 -12.24 10.97 -7.85
N ARG A 146 -10.97 11.14 -7.49
CA ARG A 146 -10.39 10.61 -6.25
C ARG A 146 -11.01 11.24 -5.01
N PHE A 147 -11.36 12.52 -5.05
CA PHE A 147 -11.93 13.22 -3.88
C PHE A 147 -13.44 13.02 -3.74
N LEU A 148 -14.11 12.29 -4.64
CA LEU A 148 -15.54 11.96 -4.50
C LEU A 148 -15.85 11.22 -3.19
N GLY A 149 -14.96 10.33 -2.75
CA GLY A 149 -15.07 9.61 -1.48
C GLY A 149 -14.48 10.33 -0.26
N TYR A 150 -14.04 11.58 -0.40
CA TYR A 150 -13.40 12.29 0.71
C TYR A 150 -14.42 12.65 1.80
N PRO A 151 -14.20 12.27 3.07
CA PRO A 151 -15.14 12.56 4.15
C PRO A 151 -15.04 14.03 4.60
N SER A 152 -15.56 14.96 3.79
CA SER A 152 -15.53 16.42 4.05
C SER A 152 -16.22 16.79 5.36
N ASP A 153 -17.29 16.07 5.70
CA ASP A 153 -18.09 16.29 6.90
C ASP A 153 -17.72 15.30 8.03
N GLY A 154 -16.78 14.39 7.76
CA GLY A 154 -16.29 13.43 8.74
C GLY A 154 -15.35 14.06 9.77
N ASP A 155 -15.17 13.33 10.87
CA ASP A 155 -14.22 13.68 11.92
C ASP A 155 -12.76 13.62 11.43
N LEU A 156 -11.83 14.11 12.25
CA LEU A 156 -10.41 14.10 11.92
C LEU A 156 -9.89 12.67 11.69
N ALA A 157 -10.43 11.68 12.40
CA ALA A 157 -10.03 10.28 12.27
C ALA A 157 -10.42 9.71 10.89
N ALA A 158 -11.64 9.98 10.42
CA ALA A 158 -12.10 9.59 9.09
C ALA A 158 -11.22 10.20 7.99
N ARG A 159 -10.87 11.48 8.11
CA ARG A 159 -9.99 12.17 7.15
C ARG A 159 -8.58 11.58 7.16
N LEU A 160 -8.01 11.33 8.34
CA LEU A 160 -6.69 10.70 8.46
C LEU A 160 -6.67 9.28 7.91
N ARG A 161 -7.73 8.50 8.15
CA ARG A 161 -7.89 7.16 7.58
C ARG A 161 -7.99 7.22 6.05
N TRP A 162 -8.77 8.15 5.52
CA TRP A 162 -8.86 8.36 4.07
C TRP A 162 -7.48 8.69 3.49
N TRP A 163 -6.76 9.63 4.09
CA TRP A 163 -5.39 9.97 3.67
C TRP A 163 -4.44 8.78 3.76
N TYR A 164 -4.49 8.02 4.85
CA TYR A 164 -3.69 6.82 5.03
C TYR A 164 -3.92 5.78 3.91
N ASN A 165 -5.14 5.62 3.41
CA ASN A 165 -5.43 4.68 2.33
C ASN A 165 -5.03 5.20 0.95
N HIS A 166 -5.15 6.51 0.73
CA HIS A 166 -5.03 7.10 -0.60
C HIS A 166 -3.64 7.70 -0.89
N ILE A 167 -2.82 7.98 0.12
CA ILE A 167 -1.52 8.69 -0.07
C ILE A 167 -0.51 7.93 -0.94
N TRP A 168 -0.70 6.62 -1.13
CA TRP A 168 0.27 5.74 -1.80
C TRP A 168 0.25 5.86 -3.33
N SER A 169 -0.84 6.34 -3.93
CA SER A 169 -0.98 6.53 -5.38
C SER A 169 -1.24 7.99 -5.75
N GLY A 170 -1.00 8.34 -7.02
CA GLY A 170 -1.26 9.67 -7.58
C GLY A 170 -2.65 9.77 -8.23
N PRO A 171 -3.03 10.97 -8.71
CA PRO A 171 -4.28 11.15 -9.46
C PRO A 171 -4.33 10.33 -10.74
N VAL A 172 -3.18 10.14 -11.41
CA VAL A 172 -3.12 9.45 -12.70
C VAL A 172 -3.47 7.98 -12.54
N GLU A 173 -2.82 7.29 -11.60
CA GLU A 173 -3.08 5.88 -11.32
C GLU A 173 -4.52 5.68 -10.84
N TRP A 174 -5.04 6.59 -10.01
CA TRP A 174 -6.41 6.54 -9.52
C TRP A 174 -7.43 6.74 -10.63
N ASN A 175 -7.26 7.75 -11.49
CA ASN A 175 -8.18 8.01 -12.60
C ASN A 175 -8.14 6.89 -13.65
N LEU A 176 -6.99 6.24 -13.85
CA LEU A 176 -6.91 5.05 -14.71
C LEU A 176 -7.65 3.86 -14.10
N ALA A 177 -7.50 3.62 -12.79
CA ALA A 177 -8.27 2.59 -12.08
C ALA A 177 -9.78 2.87 -12.08
N PHE A 178 -10.17 4.14 -11.96
CA PHE A 178 -11.57 4.55 -12.06
C PHE A 178 -12.12 4.35 -13.47
N ALA A 179 -11.37 4.74 -14.50
CA ALA A 179 -11.79 4.59 -15.90
C ALA A 179 -11.80 3.12 -16.37
N SER A 180 -10.99 2.24 -15.76
CA SER A 180 -10.92 0.83 -16.14
C SER A 180 -12.14 0.02 -15.72
N ILE A 181 -12.81 0.43 -14.64
CA ILE A 181 -14.05 -0.19 -14.18
C ILE A 181 -15.18 0.76 -14.56
N SER A 182 -15.82 0.51 -15.70
CA SER A 182 -16.84 1.41 -16.22
C SER A 182 -17.97 1.63 -15.18
N PRO A 183 -18.16 2.85 -14.65
CA PRO A 183 -19.20 3.14 -13.68
C PRO A 183 -20.61 3.08 -14.29
N ASP A 184 -20.71 2.92 -15.61
CA ASP A 184 -21.98 2.91 -16.35
C ASP A 184 -22.55 1.51 -16.63
N THR A 185 -21.89 0.46 -16.15
CA THR A 185 -22.51 -0.88 -16.18
C THR A 185 -23.67 -0.96 -15.17
N PRO A 186 -24.75 -1.71 -15.48
CA PRO A 186 -25.84 -1.92 -14.52
C PRO A 186 -25.35 -2.48 -13.18
N VAL A 187 -24.30 -3.31 -13.21
CA VAL A 187 -23.69 -3.94 -12.03
C VAL A 187 -22.97 -2.91 -11.15
N SER A 188 -22.19 -1.99 -11.74
CA SER A 188 -21.48 -0.97 -10.96
C SER A 188 -22.42 0.00 -10.24
N ARG A 189 -23.62 0.25 -10.79
CA ARG A 189 -24.66 1.07 -10.12
C ARG A 189 -25.32 0.40 -8.92
N MET A 190 -25.21 -0.91 -8.78
CA MET A 190 -25.77 -1.66 -7.65
C MET A 190 -24.79 -1.79 -6.48
N LEU A 191 -23.51 -1.48 -6.69
CA LEU A 191 -22.46 -1.60 -5.69
C LEU A 191 -22.39 -0.36 -4.79
N SER A 192 -21.98 -0.60 -3.54
CA SER A 192 -21.67 0.49 -2.62
C SER A 192 -20.47 1.29 -3.13
N TRP A 193 -20.56 2.62 -3.08
CA TRP A 193 -19.44 3.49 -3.41
C TRP A 193 -18.22 3.21 -2.53
N ASP A 194 -18.43 2.84 -1.26
CA ASP A 194 -17.33 2.48 -0.35
C ASP A 194 -16.54 1.25 -0.85
N ASP A 195 -17.22 0.23 -1.38
CA ASP A 195 -16.56 -0.98 -1.89
C ASP A 195 -15.82 -0.69 -3.21
N LEU A 196 -16.40 0.18 -4.05
CA LEU A 196 -15.76 0.67 -5.26
C LEU A 196 -14.51 1.52 -4.96
N ASP A 197 -14.58 2.44 -4.00
CA ASP A 197 -13.44 3.26 -3.56
C ASP A 197 -12.29 2.39 -3.05
N VAL A 198 -12.59 1.36 -2.26
CA VAL A 198 -11.59 0.39 -1.81
C VAL A 198 -10.95 -0.33 -3.00
N CYS A 199 -11.76 -0.79 -3.97
CA CYS A 199 -11.26 -1.46 -5.17
C CYS A 199 -10.37 -0.53 -6.02
N PHE A 200 -10.83 0.68 -6.33
CA PHE A 200 -10.08 1.68 -7.10
C PHE A 200 -8.75 2.04 -6.45
N THR A 201 -8.78 2.33 -5.17
CA THR A 201 -7.60 2.73 -4.42
C THR A 201 -6.61 1.57 -4.31
N HIS A 202 -7.08 0.33 -4.16
CA HIS A 202 -6.22 -0.85 -4.21
C HIS A 202 -5.50 -1.00 -5.56
N ILE A 203 -6.23 -0.93 -6.67
CA ILE A 203 -5.67 -1.01 -8.02
C ILE A 203 -4.66 0.12 -8.25
N ALA A 204 -5.02 1.35 -7.89
CA ALA A 204 -4.16 2.52 -8.05
C ALA A 204 -2.87 2.44 -7.23
N ASN A 205 -2.96 1.96 -5.98
CA ASN A 205 -1.79 1.74 -5.13
C ASN A 205 -0.88 0.67 -5.74
N THR A 206 -1.45 -0.44 -6.23
CA THR A 206 -0.71 -1.52 -6.90
C THR A 206 0.00 -1.01 -8.16
N MET A 207 -0.67 -0.19 -8.98
CA MET A 207 -0.10 0.38 -10.21
C MET A 207 1.11 1.28 -9.97
N ARG A 208 1.10 2.04 -8.87
CA ARG A 208 2.15 3.01 -8.56
C ARG A 208 3.49 2.33 -8.26
N GLU A 209 3.45 1.08 -7.84
CA GLU A 209 4.65 0.39 -7.40
C GLU A 209 5.63 0.12 -8.54
N PRO A 210 6.91 0.49 -8.34
CA PRO A 210 7.91 0.30 -9.38
C PRO A 210 8.30 -1.17 -9.49
N GLY A 211 8.50 -1.63 -10.73
CA GLY A 211 9.02 -2.95 -11.05
C GLY A 211 8.00 -3.86 -11.72
N ASN A 212 8.52 -4.77 -12.55
CA ASN A 212 7.79 -5.90 -13.13
C ASN A 212 7.93 -7.17 -12.27
N ASP A 213 8.75 -7.10 -11.21
CA ASP A 213 9.03 -8.22 -10.32
C ASP A 213 8.11 -8.17 -9.08
N ASP A 214 7.81 -9.34 -8.52
CA ASP A 214 6.86 -9.58 -7.42
C ASP A 214 7.19 -8.88 -6.10
N THR A 215 8.33 -8.21 -6.02
CA THR A 215 8.70 -7.46 -4.84
C THR A 215 8.01 -6.11 -4.87
N TYR A 216 7.07 -5.93 -3.95
CA TYR A 216 6.52 -4.64 -3.55
C TYR A 216 7.69 -3.74 -3.10
N VAL A 217 8.22 -2.91 -4.00
CA VAL A 217 9.24 -1.93 -3.64
C VAL A 217 8.49 -0.74 -3.08
N CYS A 218 8.49 -0.62 -1.75
CA CYS A 218 7.88 0.47 -0.98
C CYS A 218 8.28 1.87 -1.48
N GLY A 219 7.62 2.34 -2.54
CA GLY A 219 7.95 3.57 -3.24
C GLY A 219 7.82 4.81 -2.36
N ALA A 220 6.91 4.78 -1.39
CA ALA A 220 6.68 5.89 -0.48
C ALA A 220 7.81 6.10 0.53
N ALA A 221 8.54 5.04 0.91
CA ALA A 221 9.67 5.14 1.83
C ALA A 221 10.98 5.56 1.13
N VAL A 222 11.07 5.43 -0.20
CA VAL A 222 12.29 5.72 -0.98
C VAL A 222 12.81 7.14 -0.77
N PRO A 223 11.99 8.21 -0.82
CA PRO A 223 12.50 9.58 -0.62
C PRO A 223 13.09 9.77 0.78
N ALA A 224 12.42 9.27 1.82
CA ALA A 224 12.91 9.36 3.20
C ALA A 224 14.21 8.55 3.39
N PHE A 225 14.30 7.36 2.78
CA PHE A 225 15.50 6.55 2.82
C PHE A 225 16.67 7.20 2.09
N LYS A 226 16.45 7.77 0.89
CA LYS A 226 17.48 8.53 0.16
C LYS A 226 17.99 9.71 0.97
N ALA A 227 17.09 10.52 1.53
CA ALA A 227 17.45 11.62 2.40
C ALA A 227 18.21 11.14 3.66
N LEU A 228 17.84 9.98 4.23
CA LEU A 228 18.55 9.39 5.36
C LEU A 228 19.99 9.03 4.98
N CYS A 229 20.19 8.39 3.83
CA CYS A 229 21.51 8.04 3.29
C CYS A 229 22.36 9.29 3.04
N GLU A 230 21.76 10.37 2.53
CA GLU A 230 22.45 11.65 2.29
C GLU A 230 22.83 12.36 3.59
N VAL A 231 21.92 12.45 4.57
CA VAL A 231 22.17 13.15 5.85
C VAL A 231 23.18 12.40 6.73
N THR A 232 23.28 11.08 6.59
CA THR A 232 24.13 10.24 7.45
C THR A 232 25.62 10.59 7.46
N PRO A 233 26.32 10.72 6.33
CA PRO A 233 27.73 11.13 6.32
C PRO A 233 27.95 12.51 6.95
N PHE A 234 27.05 13.48 6.73
CA PHE A 234 27.16 14.79 7.36
C PHE A 234 27.02 14.72 8.88
N ALA A 235 26.05 13.92 9.37
CA ALA A 235 25.87 13.71 10.81
C ALA A 235 27.10 13.02 11.43
N MET A 236 27.69 12.04 10.73
CA MET A 236 28.92 11.38 11.16
C MET A 236 30.10 12.36 11.22
N LEU A 237 30.29 13.18 10.19
CA LEU A 237 31.35 14.18 10.15
C LEU A 237 31.18 15.23 11.26
N ALA A 238 29.96 15.70 11.51
CA ALA A 238 29.67 16.65 12.58
C ALA A 238 29.94 16.08 13.98
N ARG A 239 29.64 14.79 14.20
CA ARG A 239 30.01 14.08 15.45
C ARG A 239 31.51 13.94 15.60
N TRP A 240 32.20 13.55 14.52
CA TRP A 240 33.65 13.36 14.54
C TRP A 240 34.39 14.68 14.81
N ALA A 241 33.91 15.78 14.23
CA ALA A 241 34.44 17.12 14.47
C ALA A 241 34.08 17.72 15.85
N GLY A 242 33.27 17.02 16.67
CA GLY A 242 32.87 17.49 18.00
C GLY A 242 31.96 18.73 18.01
N ARG A 243 31.35 19.11 16.87
CA ARG A 243 30.58 20.36 16.74
C ARG A 243 29.11 20.15 17.16
N ARG A 244 28.83 20.37 18.44
CA ARG A 244 27.50 20.14 19.05
C ARG A 244 26.33 20.86 18.38
N MET A 245 26.57 22.07 17.89
CA MET A 245 25.56 22.87 17.20
C MET A 245 25.04 22.19 15.92
N PHE A 246 25.90 21.43 15.21
CA PHE A 246 25.52 20.79 13.95
C PHE A 246 25.00 19.37 14.14
N TRP A 247 25.59 18.56 15.04
CA TRP A 247 25.19 17.16 15.13
C TRP A 247 23.85 16.93 15.83
N LEU A 248 23.40 17.82 16.75
CA LEU A 248 22.09 17.68 17.40
C LEU A 248 20.91 17.78 16.41
N PRO A 249 20.79 18.83 15.58
CA PRO A 249 19.70 18.89 14.58
C PRO A 249 19.82 17.77 13.56
N LEU A 250 21.03 17.43 13.10
CA LEU A 250 21.24 16.30 12.19
C LEU A 250 20.77 14.97 12.81
N ASN A 251 20.97 14.76 14.12
CA ASN A 251 20.46 13.57 14.81
C ASN A 251 18.93 13.50 14.81
N VAL A 252 18.25 14.64 15.02
CA VAL A 252 16.78 14.74 14.98
C VAL A 252 16.29 14.41 13.58
N VAL A 253 16.90 15.01 12.55
CA VAL A 253 16.58 14.76 11.13
C VAL A 253 16.78 13.28 10.79
N GLN A 254 17.92 12.68 11.15
CA GLN A 254 18.15 11.25 10.92
C GLN A 254 17.13 10.35 11.60
N ARG A 255 16.73 10.65 12.85
CA ARG A 255 15.70 9.87 13.56
C ARG A 255 14.35 10.00 12.87
N ALA A 256 13.96 11.22 12.50
CA ALA A 256 12.71 11.48 11.79
C ALA A 256 12.67 10.74 10.44
N LEU A 257 13.75 10.83 9.65
CA LEU A 257 13.86 10.14 8.36
C LEU A 257 13.86 8.61 8.53
N PHE A 258 14.52 8.08 9.56
CA PHE A 258 14.48 6.65 9.85
C PHE A 258 13.06 6.19 10.19
N TYR A 259 12.35 6.90 11.08
CA TYR A 259 10.97 6.55 11.44
C TYR A 259 10.01 6.75 10.27
N ALA A 260 10.22 7.77 9.43
CA ALA A 260 9.45 7.94 8.20
C ALA A 260 9.71 6.80 7.21
N THR A 261 10.96 6.32 7.11
CA THR A 261 11.31 5.19 6.25
C THR A 261 10.66 3.90 6.76
N VAL A 262 10.94 3.51 8.01
CA VAL A 262 10.40 2.27 8.58
C VAL A 262 8.88 2.35 8.67
N GLY A 263 8.34 3.44 9.20
CA GLY A 263 6.91 3.66 9.30
C GLY A 263 6.23 3.63 7.94
N GLY A 264 6.81 4.27 6.92
CA GLY A 264 6.30 4.25 5.55
C GLY A 264 6.27 2.85 4.94
N VAL A 265 7.35 2.07 5.10
CA VAL A 265 7.40 0.66 4.63
C VAL A 265 6.29 -0.15 5.31
N LEU A 266 6.29 -0.19 6.65
CA LEU A 266 5.36 -1.01 7.40
C LEU A 266 3.90 -0.57 7.21
N ALA A 267 3.66 0.73 7.08
CA ALA A 267 2.34 1.28 6.82
C ALA A 267 1.82 0.87 5.44
N GLN A 268 2.65 0.95 4.41
CA GLN A 268 2.28 0.62 3.03
C GLN A 268 2.02 -0.89 2.90
N ASP A 269 2.94 -1.74 3.38
CA ASP A 269 2.82 -3.19 3.28
C ASP A 269 1.57 -3.70 4.02
N TYR A 270 1.34 -3.22 5.26
CA TYR A 270 0.13 -3.56 6.00
C TYR A 270 -1.14 -3.02 5.32
N GLN A 271 -1.12 -1.79 4.79
CA GLN A 271 -2.27 -1.21 4.11
C GLN A 271 -2.64 -2.08 2.91
N HIS A 272 -1.66 -2.44 2.06
CA HIS A 272 -1.87 -3.25 0.87
C HIS A 272 -2.55 -4.59 1.20
N ALA A 273 -2.02 -5.31 2.20
CA ALA A 273 -2.57 -6.62 2.58
C ALA A 273 -3.92 -6.54 3.32
N SER A 274 -4.17 -5.46 4.07
CA SER A 274 -5.39 -5.33 4.90
C SER A 274 -6.55 -4.64 4.18
N TYR A 275 -6.29 -3.82 3.16
CA TYR A 275 -7.31 -2.93 2.61
C TYR A 275 -8.42 -3.67 1.86
N LEU A 276 -8.07 -4.69 1.08
CA LEU A 276 -9.05 -5.55 0.39
C LEU A 276 -10.06 -6.22 1.34
N TRP A 277 -9.69 -6.46 2.60
CA TRP A 277 -10.59 -7.03 3.59
C TRP A 277 -11.70 -6.09 4.04
N THR A 278 -11.64 -4.81 3.66
CA THR A 278 -12.68 -3.84 3.98
C THR A 278 -13.85 -3.85 3.00
N ILE A 279 -13.72 -4.55 1.87
CA ILE A 279 -14.80 -4.76 0.89
C ILE A 279 -15.89 -5.64 1.52
N ARG A 280 -17.14 -5.16 1.50
CA ARG A 280 -18.30 -5.87 2.03
C ARG A 280 -18.82 -6.92 1.05
N ASP A 281 -19.06 -6.53 -0.20
CA ASP A 281 -19.54 -7.43 -1.26
C ASP A 281 -18.42 -7.81 -2.24
N LYS A 282 -17.55 -8.70 -1.78
CA LYS A 282 -16.40 -9.19 -2.56
C LYS A 282 -16.82 -9.87 -3.86
N SER A 283 -17.90 -10.65 -3.79
CA SER A 283 -18.47 -11.38 -4.92
C SER A 283 -18.91 -10.45 -6.03
N ALA A 284 -19.67 -9.41 -5.71
CA ALA A 284 -20.17 -8.49 -6.72
C ALA A 284 -19.05 -7.64 -7.35
N ILE A 285 -18.03 -7.26 -6.57
CA ILE A 285 -16.83 -6.60 -7.12
C ILE A 285 -16.07 -7.56 -8.05
N ALA A 286 -15.87 -8.82 -7.65
CA ALA A 286 -15.20 -9.80 -8.49
C ALA A 286 -15.97 -10.08 -9.79
N ASP A 287 -17.30 -10.19 -9.73
CA ASP A 287 -18.16 -10.36 -10.90
C ASP A 287 -18.12 -9.16 -11.84
N LEU A 288 -18.06 -7.93 -11.30
CA LEU A 288 -17.86 -6.72 -12.10
C LEU A 288 -16.52 -6.76 -12.86
N LEU A 289 -15.45 -7.16 -12.19
CA LEU A 289 -14.13 -7.27 -12.80
C LEU A 289 -14.09 -8.37 -13.88
N ARG A 290 -14.71 -9.53 -13.61
CA ARG A 290 -14.86 -10.63 -14.60
C ARG A 290 -15.62 -10.17 -15.84
N ALA A 291 -16.72 -9.45 -15.65
CA ALA A 291 -17.55 -8.94 -16.75
C ALA A 291 -16.78 -7.97 -17.66
N ASN A 292 -15.88 -7.14 -17.08
CA ASN A 292 -15.11 -6.16 -17.84
C ASN A 292 -13.95 -6.77 -18.64
N TYR A 293 -13.44 -7.94 -18.24
CA TYR A 293 -12.17 -8.49 -18.77
C TYR A 293 -12.31 -9.83 -19.48
N GLY A 294 -13.48 -10.46 -19.39
CA GLY A 294 -13.78 -11.70 -20.11
C GLY A 294 -13.07 -12.94 -19.55
N PRO A 295 -13.24 -14.09 -20.21
CA PRO A 295 -12.87 -15.41 -19.68
C PRO A 295 -11.36 -15.68 -19.63
N GLU A 296 -10.53 -14.82 -20.22
CA GLU A 296 -9.06 -14.99 -20.23
C GLU A 296 -8.45 -14.71 -18.85
N VAL A 297 -8.99 -13.74 -18.12
CA VAL A 297 -8.57 -13.45 -16.74
C VAL A 297 -8.84 -14.63 -15.83
N GLU A 298 -9.98 -15.29 -15.97
CA GLU A 298 -10.31 -16.47 -15.16
C GLU A 298 -9.31 -17.60 -15.37
N ARG A 299 -8.88 -17.86 -16.61
CA ARG A 299 -7.86 -18.89 -16.88
C ARG A 299 -6.52 -18.53 -16.25
N ASN A 300 -6.13 -17.27 -16.29
CA ASN A 300 -4.90 -16.82 -15.65
C ASN A 300 -4.99 -16.92 -14.12
N ILE A 301 -6.12 -16.51 -13.53
CA ILE A 301 -6.39 -16.66 -12.09
C ILE A 301 -6.32 -18.14 -11.71
N ASP A 302 -6.99 -19.02 -12.44
CA ASP A 302 -6.99 -20.45 -12.15
C ASP A 302 -5.58 -21.04 -12.26
N SER A 303 -4.78 -20.60 -13.24
CA SER A 303 -3.38 -21.01 -13.37
C SER A 303 -2.53 -20.56 -12.18
N VAL A 304 -2.79 -19.37 -11.64
CA VAL A 304 -2.07 -18.81 -10.49
C VAL A 304 -2.50 -19.50 -9.20
N CYS A 305 -3.81 -19.68 -9.00
CA CYS A 305 -4.35 -20.44 -7.89
C CYS A 305 -3.85 -21.89 -7.89
N ALA A 306 -3.73 -22.54 -9.05
CA ALA A 306 -3.16 -23.87 -9.18
C ALA A 306 -1.68 -23.89 -8.79
N LYS A 307 -0.85 -22.98 -9.34
CA LYS A 307 0.57 -22.85 -8.99
C LYS A 307 0.79 -22.62 -7.49
N TRP A 308 -0.16 -21.97 -6.81
CA TRP A 308 -0.07 -21.68 -5.38
C TRP A 308 -0.58 -22.81 -4.50
N SER A 309 -1.48 -23.65 -4.99
CA SER A 309 -1.97 -24.82 -4.25
C SER A 309 -0.91 -25.92 -4.12
N ASP A 310 0.07 -25.92 -5.03
CA ASP A 310 1.18 -26.89 -5.07
C ASP A 310 2.37 -26.52 -4.14
N GLN A 311 2.31 -25.39 -3.41
CA GLN A 311 3.35 -24.89 -2.50
C GLN A 311 2.98 -25.06 -1.02
#